data_AF-A0A7R9W9P3-F1
#
_entry.id   AF-A0A7R9W9P3-F1
#
_cell.length_a   1.000
_cell.length_b   1.000
_cell.length_c   1.000
_cell.angle_alpha   90.00
_cell.angle_beta   90.00
_cell.angle_gamma   90.00
#
_symmetry.space_group_name_H-M   'P 1'
#
loop_
_entity.id
_entity.type
_entity.pdbx_description
1 polymer ?
#
loop_
_entity_poly.entity_id
_entity_poly.type
_entity_poly.pdbx_seq_one_letter_code
_entity_poly.pdbx_strand_id
1 'polypeptide(L)'
;GKSAHIGLIACRMMKLTLRSGVCKLTAFSFTMFGEVLIHPEGDLIEGHRYGKISIRLSDRMATVGAREWESRLYFNHFTMINHWREPLSRSLDPLLRGHRVGMETGDVEHAFYCALAYSTLYFYSGLPLGPLVQD
;
A
#
# COMPACT_ATOMS: atom_id res chain seq x y z
N GLY A 1 -12.20 -20.40 0.11
CA GLY A 1 -11.12 -20.03 -0.83
C GLY A 1 -10.15 -19.10 -0.13
N LYS A 2 -8.86 -19.12 -0.50
CA LYS A 2 -7.76 -18.42 0.20
C LYS A 2 -8.05 -16.94 0.56
N SER A 3 -8.89 -16.26 -0.21
CA SER A 3 -9.33 -14.87 0.03
C SER A 3 -10.07 -14.63 1.35
N ALA A 4 -10.83 -15.61 1.86
CA ALA A 4 -11.58 -15.44 3.12
C ALA A 4 -10.66 -15.35 4.35
N HIS A 5 -9.49 -16.00 4.31
CA HIS A 5 -8.54 -15.97 5.43
C HIS A 5 -7.87 -14.60 5.57
N ILE A 6 -7.59 -13.93 4.45
CA ILE A 6 -6.95 -12.61 4.44
C ILE A 6 -7.86 -11.56 5.11
N GLY A 7 -9.16 -11.58 4.80
CA GLY A 7 -10.12 -10.68 5.43
C GLY A 7 -10.24 -10.89 6.94
N LEU A 8 -10.26 -12.14 7.39
CA LEU A 8 -10.26 -12.47 8.83
C LEU A 8 -8.99 -12.00 9.54
N ILE A 9 -7.82 -12.14 8.90
CA ILE A 9 -6.55 -11.64 9.44
C ILE A 9 -6.58 -10.12 9.53
N ALA A 10 -7.01 -9.41 8.49
CA ALA A 10 -7.12 -7.95 8.49
C ALA A 10 -8.03 -7.45 9.63
N CYS A 11 -9.22 -8.03 9.77
CA CYS A 11 -10.14 -7.73 10.87
C CYS A 11 -9.52 -8.02 12.25
N ARG A 12 -8.78 -9.13 12.38
CA ARG A 12 -8.09 -9.47 13.63
C ARG A 12 -6.98 -8.47 13.97
N MET A 13 -6.17 -8.06 13.00
CA MET A 13 -5.12 -7.06 13.18
C MET A 13 -5.70 -5.70 13.57
N MET A 14 -6.82 -5.30 12.97
CA MET A 14 -7.53 -4.07 13.34
C MET A 14 -8.07 -4.14 14.76
N LYS A 15 -8.71 -5.26 15.14
CA LYS A 15 -9.21 -5.47 16.50
C LYS A 15 -8.11 -5.43 17.56
N LEU A 16 -6.93 -5.99 17.27
CA LEU A 16 -5.77 -5.92 18.17
C LEU A 16 -5.22 -4.50 18.28
N THR A 17 -5.12 -3.78 17.15
CA THR A 17 -4.72 -2.36 17.15
C THR A 17 -5.62 -1.52 18.06
N LEU A 18 -6.94 -1.68 17.93
CA LEU A 18 -7.91 -0.90 18.71
C LEU A 18 -7.91 -1.25 20.20
N ARG A 19 -7.54 -2.48 20.56
CA ARG A 19 -7.55 -2.95 21.96
C ARG A 19 -6.23 -2.76 22.68
N SER A 20 -5.12 -2.95 21.99
CA SER A 20 -3.78 -3.03 22.57
C SER A 20 -2.89 -1.86 22.17
N GLY A 21 -3.41 -0.93 21.38
CA GLY A 21 -2.65 0.21 20.87
C GLY A 21 -1.90 -0.11 19.58
N VAL A 22 -1.05 0.84 19.18
CA VAL A 22 -0.36 0.80 17.90
C VAL A 22 0.97 0.06 17.98
N CYS A 23 1.35 -0.65 16.91
CA CYS A 23 2.64 -1.31 16.75
C CYS A 23 3.13 -1.15 15.30
N LYS A 24 4.32 -1.67 14.98
CA LYS A 24 4.92 -1.55 13.64
C LYS A 24 4.01 -2.01 12.48
N LEU A 25 3.10 -2.96 12.75
CA LEU A 25 2.15 -3.49 11.77
C LEU A 25 0.85 -2.70 11.67
N THR A 26 0.64 -1.68 12.50
CA THR A 26 -0.63 -0.98 12.51
C THR A 26 -0.90 -0.26 11.19
N ALA A 27 0.08 0.45 10.62
CA ALA A 27 -0.13 1.09 9.32
C ALA A 27 -0.60 0.08 8.26
N PHE A 28 0.06 -1.09 8.21
CA PHE A 28 -0.30 -2.17 7.30
C PHE A 28 -1.69 -2.76 7.58
N SER A 29 -2.12 -2.85 8.84
CA SER A 29 -3.46 -3.34 9.19
C SER A 29 -4.58 -2.44 8.64
N PHE A 30 -4.36 -1.12 8.58
CA PHE A 30 -5.29 -0.19 7.95
C PHE A 30 -5.37 -0.38 6.44
N THR A 31 -4.25 -0.64 5.76
CA THR A 31 -4.24 -0.95 4.32
C THR A 31 -5.04 -2.22 4.05
N MET A 32 -4.73 -3.30 4.77
CA MET A 32 -5.41 -4.60 4.62
C MET A 32 -6.91 -4.49 4.91
N PHE A 33 -7.29 -3.72 5.94
CA PHE A 33 -8.71 -3.50 6.24
C PHE A 33 -9.40 -2.66 5.16
N GLY A 34 -8.72 -1.67 4.57
CA GLY A 34 -9.22 -0.92 3.43
C GLY A 34 -9.48 -1.80 2.20
N GLU A 35 -8.60 -2.76 1.92
CA GLU A 35 -8.81 -3.75 0.84
C GLU A 35 -10.03 -4.65 1.10
N VAL A 36 -10.30 -5.02 2.35
CA VAL A 36 -11.50 -5.78 2.72
C VAL A 36 -12.77 -4.94 2.49
N LEU A 37 -12.73 -3.64 2.75
CA LEU A 37 -13.89 -2.80 2.47
C LEU A 37 -14.14 -2.67 0.95
N ILE A 38 -13.10 -2.67 0.13
CA ILE A 38 -13.23 -2.57 -1.32
C ILE A 38 -13.71 -3.87 -1.97
N HIS A 39 -13.01 -4.98 -1.76
CA HIS A 39 -13.18 -6.15 -2.62
C HIS A 39 -14.44 -6.98 -2.28
N PRO A 40 -14.62 -7.50 -1.05
CA PRO A 40 -15.84 -8.23 -0.70
C PRO A 40 -17.04 -7.32 -0.40
N GLU A 41 -16.83 -6.14 0.20
CA GLU A 41 -17.95 -5.28 0.65
C GLU A 41 -18.36 -4.20 -0.37
N GLY A 42 -17.49 -3.84 -1.32
CA GLY A 42 -17.78 -2.84 -2.35
C GLY A 42 -17.76 -1.38 -1.86
N ASP A 43 -17.36 -1.11 -0.62
CA ASP A 43 -17.27 0.25 -0.05
C ASP A 43 -15.95 0.91 -0.43
N LEU A 44 -15.92 1.47 -1.64
CA LEU A 44 -14.77 2.17 -2.20
C LEU A 44 -14.41 3.44 -1.42
N ILE A 45 -15.40 4.10 -0.81
CA ILE A 45 -15.19 5.37 -0.10
C ILE A 45 -14.46 5.10 1.21
N GLU A 46 -14.98 4.19 2.01
CA GLU A 46 -14.34 3.84 3.28
C GLU A 46 -13.04 3.10 3.04
N GLY A 47 -12.96 2.17 2.09
CA GLY A 47 -11.70 1.49 1.77
C GLY A 47 -10.58 2.46 1.37
N HIS A 48 -10.89 3.46 0.55
CA HIS A 48 -9.95 4.53 0.22
C HIS A 48 -9.59 5.39 1.44
N ARG A 49 -10.55 5.70 2.32
CA ARG A 49 -10.29 6.44 3.58
C ARG A 49 -9.30 5.69 4.47
N TYR A 50 -9.47 4.38 4.64
CA TYR A 50 -8.54 3.53 5.40
C TYR A 50 -7.16 3.43 4.74
N GLY A 51 -7.10 3.36 3.42
CA GLY A 51 -5.86 3.50 2.67
C GLY A 51 -5.11 4.80 2.98
N LYS A 52 -5.79 5.94 2.94
CA LYS A 52 -5.17 7.24 3.29
C LYS A 52 -4.73 7.33 4.76
N ILE A 53 -5.45 6.67 5.68
CA ILE A 53 -5.00 6.57 7.08
C ILE A 53 -3.71 5.76 7.18
N SER A 54 -3.61 4.64 6.45
CA SER A 54 -2.43 3.79 6.46
C SER A 54 -1.15 4.52 6.06
N ILE A 55 -1.21 5.32 4.98
CA ILE A 55 -0.07 6.13 4.50
C ILE A 55 0.36 7.16 5.56
N ARG A 56 -0.58 7.93 6.10
CA ARG A 56 -0.29 8.93 7.15
C ARG A 56 0.29 8.29 8.41
N LEU A 57 -0.17 7.09 8.75
CA LEU A 57 0.34 6.37 9.91
C LEU A 57 1.74 5.83 9.65
N SER A 58 2.01 5.33 8.43
CA SER A 58 3.34 4.88 8.01
C SER A 58 4.39 5.98 8.19
N ASP A 59 4.10 7.21 7.74
CA ASP A 59 5.02 8.35 7.90
C ASP A 59 5.33 8.64 9.38
N ARG A 60 4.32 8.53 10.26
CA ARG A 60 4.51 8.69 11.71
C ARG A 60 5.24 7.53 12.36
N MET A 61 5.11 6.32 11.81
CA MET A 61 5.72 5.12 12.36
C MET A 61 7.16 4.90 11.89
N ALA A 62 7.56 5.54 10.79
CA ALA A 62 8.94 5.54 10.32
C ALA A 62 9.91 6.04 11.42
N THR A 63 9.50 7.00 12.25
CA THR A 63 10.33 7.55 13.35
C THR A 63 10.51 6.60 14.53
N VAL A 64 9.74 5.50 14.60
CA VAL A 64 9.80 4.49 15.68
C VAL A 64 10.20 3.10 15.14
N GLY A 65 10.86 3.06 13.98
CA GLY A 65 11.47 1.85 13.43
C GLY A 65 10.46 0.88 12.83
N ALA A 66 9.44 1.37 12.12
CA ALA A 66 8.52 0.55 11.31
C ALA A 66 8.77 0.69 9.80
N ARG A 67 9.91 1.28 9.41
CA ARG A 67 10.25 1.59 8.02
C ARG A 67 10.35 0.33 7.15
N GLU A 68 10.67 -0.81 7.76
CA GLU A 68 10.74 -2.12 7.08
C GLU A 68 9.41 -2.60 6.49
N TRP A 69 8.27 -2.02 6.90
CA TRP A 69 6.95 -2.34 6.35
C TRP A 69 6.47 -1.35 5.29
N GLU A 70 7.21 -0.26 5.07
CA GLU A 70 6.77 0.86 4.23
C GLU A 70 6.68 0.44 2.76
N SER A 71 7.68 -0.26 2.22
CA SER A 71 7.68 -0.74 0.83
C SER A 71 6.44 -1.58 0.52
N ARG A 72 6.17 -2.59 1.36
CA ARG A 72 4.97 -3.43 1.28
C ARG A 72 3.67 -2.65 1.39
N LEU A 73 3.59 -1.71 2.32
CA LEU A 73 2.41 -0.87 2.51
C LEU A 73 2.13 -0.01 1.26
N TYR A 74 3.17 0.59 0.70
CA TYR A 74 3.07 1.43 -0.49
C TYR A 74 2.62 0.60 -1.70
N PHE A 75 3.24 -0.55 -1.94
CA PHE A 75 2.81 -1.46 -2.99
C PHE A 75 1.31 -1.78 -2.87
N ASN A 76 0.85 -2.25 -1.71
CA ASN A 76 -0.55 -2.62 -1.51
C ASN A 76 -1.50 -1.43 -1.69
N HIS A 77 -1.22 -0.29 -1.05
CA HIS A 77 -2.11 0.86 -1.13
C HIS A 77 -2.23 1.40 -2.56
N PHE A 78 -1.10 1.58 -3.26
CA PHE A 78 -1.08 2.25 -4.56
C PHE A 78 -1.48 1.34 -5.73
N THR A 79 -1.51 0.02 -5.53
CA THR A 79 -1.99 -0.95 -6.53
C THR A 79 -3.41 -1.44 -6.27
N MET A 80 -3.82 -1.61 -5.01
CA MET A 80 -5.13 -2.22 -4.67
C MET A 80 -6.20 -1.21 -4.24
N ILE A 81 -5.82 -0.02 -3.77
CA ILE A 81 -6.75 0.94 -3.15
C ILE A 81 -6.84 2.26 -3.92
N ASN A 82 -5.71 2.91 -4.19
CA ASN A 82 -5.67 4.30 -4.65
C ASN A 82 -6.45 4.54 -5.96
N HIS A 83 -6.34 3.61 -6.92
CA HIS A 83 -6.91 3.74 -8.26
C HIS A 83 -8.45 3.79 -8.30
N TRP A 84 -9.13 3.36 -7.24
CA TRP A 84 -10.59 3.44 -7.17
C TRP A 84 -11.11 4.87 -7.02
N ARG A 85 -10.25 5.81 -6.64
CA ARG A 85 -10.63 7.20 -6.31
C ARG A 85 -9.68 8.26 -6.85
N GLU A 86 -8.46 7.89 -7.26
CA GLU A 86 -7.43 8.79 -7.74
C GLU A 86 -6.87 8.30 -9.09
N PRO A 87 -6.42 9.19 -10.00
CA PRO A 87 -5.77 8.80 -11.24
C PRO A 87 -4.52 7.92 -11.00
N LEU A 88 -4.25 6.97 -11.91
CA LEU A 88 -3.08 6.07 -11.82
C LEU A 88 -1.75 6.83 -11.69
N SER A 89 -1.63 7.99 -12.32
CA SER A 89 -0.44 8.85 -12.24
C SER A 89 -0.12 9.29 -10.81
N ARG A 90 -1.11 9.35 -9.90
CA ARG A 90 -0.90 9.66 -8.47
C ARG A 90 -0.22 8.54 -7.69
N SER A 91 -0.12 7.34 -8.26
CA SER A 91 0.59 6.21 -7.66
C SER A 91 2.07 6.15 -8.05
N LEU A 92 2.52 6.89 -9.07
CA LEU A 92 3.87 6.75 -9.64
C LEU A 92 4.99 7.14 -8.66
N ASP A 93 5.03 8.39 -8.20
CA ASP A 93 6.06 8.84 -7.25
C ASP A 93 6.05 8.04 -5.94
N PRO A 94 4.87 7.71 -5.35
CA PRO A 94 4.84 6.83 -4.21
C PRO A 94 5.42 5.44 -4.47
N LEU A 95 5.17 4.83 -5.63
CA LEU A 95 5.75 3.52 -5.96
C LEU A 95 7.29 3.61 -6.09
N LEU A 96 7.83 4.69 -6.66
CA LEU A 96 9.28 4.93 -6.63
C LEU A 96 9.84 5.06 -5.21
N ARG A 97 9.10 5.73 -4.32
CA ARG A 97 9.45 5.79 -2.89
C ARG A 97 9.42 4.40 -2.25
N GLY A 98 8.39 3.61 -2.51
CA GLY A 98 8.27 2.23 -2.02
C GLY A 98 9.46 1.37 -2.46
N HIS A 99 9.84 1.46 -3.74
CA HIS A 99 11.04 0.81 -4.26
C HIS A 99 12.30 1.20 -3.47
N ARG A 100 12.55 2.50 -3.35
CA ARG A 100 13.74 3.02 -2.64
C ARG A 100 13.78 2.56 -1.18
N VAL A 101 12.67 2.67 -0.46
CA VAL A 101 12.62 2.26 0.95
C VAL A 101 12.86 0.76 1.08
N GLY A 102 12.26 -0.07 0.22
CA GLY A 102 12.49 -1.51 0.24
C GLY A 102 13.96 -1.88 0.02
N MET A 103 14.65 -1.19 -0.91
CA MET A 103 16.08 -1.37 -1.11
C MET A 103 16.90 -0.95 0.12
N GLU A 104 16.53 0.15 0.78
CA GLU A 104 17.22 0.64 2.00
C GLU A 104 17.00 -0.26 3.22
N THR A 105 15.83 -0.90 3.35
CA THR A 105 15.46 -1.72 4.51
C THR A 105 15.66 -3.22 4.30
N GLY A 106 16.09 -3.65 3.10
CA GLY A 106 16.29 -5.06 2.76
C GLY A 106 15.01 -5.83 2.37
N ASP A 107 13.88 -5.13 2.18
CA ASP A 107 12.64 -5.72 1.64
C ASP A 107 12.70 -5.72 0.10
N VAL A 108 13.61 -6.56 -0.43
CA VAL A 108 13.92 -6.63 -1.87
C VAL A 108 12.72 -7.09 -2.69
N GLU A 109 11.89 -7.98 -2.13
CA GLU A 109 10.68 -8.49 -2.77
C GLU A 109 9.70 -7.35 -3.07
N HIS A 110 9.33 -6.56 -2.07
CA HIS A 110 8.39 -5.45 -2.28
C HIS A 110 9.05 -4.27 -2.99
N ALA A 111 10.38 -4.11 -2.90
CA ALA A 111 11.10 -3.14 -3.71
C ALA A 111 10.91 -3.45 -5.21
N PHE A 112 11.06 -4.72 -5.60
CA PHE A 112 10.84 -5.16 -6.98
C PHE A 112 9.38 -5.03 -7.39
N TYR A 113 8.43 -5.40 -6.51
CA TYR A 113 7.00 -5.23 -6.79
C TYR A 113 6.60 -3.76 -6.99
N CYS A 114 7.17 -2.84 -6.21
CA CYS A 114 6.96 -1.40 -6.41
C CYS A 114 7.46 -0.94 -7.78
N ALA A 115 8.65 -1.37 -8.21
CA ALA A 115 9.20 -1.02 -9.52
C ALA A 115 8.35 -1.59 -10.67
N LEU A 116 7.96 -2.87 -10.57
CA LEU A 116 7.07 -3.50 -11.55
C LEU A 116 5.72 -2.77 -11.64
N ALA A 117 5.13 -2.43 -10.50
CA ALA A 117 3.89 -1.67 -10.43
C ALA A 117 4.05 -0.28 -11.03
N TYR A 118 5.16 0.40 -10.80
CA TYR A 118 5.45 1.71 -11.40
C TYR A 118 5.39 1.63 -12.93
N SER A 119 6.15 0.73 -13.55
CA SER A 119 6.18 0.59 -15.02
C SER A 119 4.80 0.22 -15.57
N THR A 120 4.09 -0.66 -14.87
CA THR A 120 2.73 -1.08 -15.24
C THR A 120 1.75 0.08 -15.20
N LEU A 121 1.71 0.82 -14.09
CA LEU A 121 0.79 1.94 -13.92
C LEU A 121 1.15 3.13 -14.83
N TYR A 122 2.43 3.35 -15.11
CA TYR A 122 2.87 4.39 -16.04
C TYR A 122 2.34 4.10 -17.44
N PHE A 123 2.49 2.86 -17.92
CA PHE A 123 1.94 2.42 -19.20
C PHE A 123 0.42 2.61 -19.26
N TYR A 124 -0.32 2.14 -18.25
CA TYR A 124 -1.78 2.30 -18.20
C TYR A 124 -2.25 3.73 -17.94
N SER A 125 -1.38 4.64 -17.50
CA SER A 125 -1.70 6.06 -17.35
C SER A 125 -1.75 6.81 -18.69
N GLY A 126 -1.31 6.19 -19.79
CA GLY A 126 -1.27 6.83 -21.12
C GLY A 126 -0.25 7.97 -21.22
N LEU A 127 0.74 8.01 -20.32
CA LEU A 127 1.82 8.99 -20.35
C LEU A 127 2.81 8.70 -21.49
N PRO A 128 3.55 9.71 -22.00
CA PRO A 128 4.56 9.50 -23.02
C PRO A 128 5.60 8.47 -22.55
N LEU A 129 5.87 7.43 -23.36
CA LEU A 129 6.73 6.31 -22.92
C LEU A 129 8.23 6.62 -22.95
N GLY A 130 8.64 7.79 -23.46
CA GLY A 130 10.05 8.17 -23.58
C GLY A 130 10.87 7.98 -22.29
N PRO A 131 10.38 8.44 -21.12
CA PRO A 131 11.05 8.23 -19.85
C PRO A 131 11.20 6.75 -19.45
N LEU A 132 10.22 5.89 -19.73
CA LEU A 132 10.30 4.46 -19.37
C LEU A 132 11.35 3.68 -20.18
N VAL A 133 11.79 4.19 -21.33
CA VAL A 133 12.79 3.55 -22.18
C VAL A 133 14.22 3.88 -21.71
N GLN A 134 14.37 4.89 -20.85
CA GLN A 134 15.66 5.41 -20.38
C GLN A 134 16.07 4.89 -18.99
N ASP A 135 15.12 4.34 -18.24
CA ASP A 135 15.32 3.70 -16.91
C ASP A 135 15.71 2.22 -17.03
#